data_AF-A0A940VSQ4-F1
#
_entry.id   AF-A0A940VSQ4-F1
#
_cell.length_a   1.000
_cell.length_b   1.000
_cell.length_c   1.000
_cell.angle_alpha   90.00
_cell.angle_beta   90.00
_cell.angle_gamma   90.00
#
_symmetry.space_group_name_H-M   'P 1'
#
loop_
_entity.id
_entity.type
_entity.pdbx_description
1 polymer ?
#
loop_
_entity_poly.entity_id
_entity_poly.type
_entity_poly.pdbx_seq_one_letter_code
_entity_poly.pdbx_strand_id
1 'polypeptide(L)' 'DVFKTVQAFNLTMTGIDVQTDLPLQLEQLLAIELGTPSGKHLLSAKAIWNRENQYGCQFVDMTPTVSRLLSHWLFPPFEP' A
#
# COMPACT_ATOMS: atom_id res chain seq x y z
N ASP A 1 5.81 -14.28 13.17
CA ASP A 1 5.13 -13.38 12.22
C ASP A 1 5.31 -13.86 10.79
N VAL A 2 4.22 -14.15 10.09
CA VAL A 2 4.26 -14.60 8.68
C VAL A 2 3.92 -13.39 7.80
N PHE A 3 4.94 -12.75 7.25
CA PHE A 3 4.75 -11.77 6.19
C PHE A 3 4.32 -12.52 4.92
N LYS A 4 3.20 -12.12 4.33
CA LYS A 4 2.74 -12.63 3.04
C LYS A 4 2.84 -11.54 1.98
N THR A 5 3.55 -11.84 0.90
CA THR A 5 3.55 -11.00 -0.29
C THR A 5 2.23 -11.19 -1.02
N VAL A 6 1.57 -10.09 -1.36
CA VAL A 6 0.32 -10.07 -2.13
C VAL A 6 0.53 -9.26 -3.40
N GLN A 7 -0.31 -9.49 -4.41
CA GLN A 7 -0.30 -8.64 -5.59
C GLN A 7 -1.01 -7.33 -5.27
N ALA A 8 -0.40 -6.21 -5.68
CA ALA A 8 -0.97 -4.89 -5.51
C ALA A 8 -1.06 -4.15 -6.85
N PHE A 9 -2.09 -3.31 -6.98
CA PHE A 9 -2.42 -2.55 -8.19
C PHE A 9 -3.13 -1.26 -7.81
N ASN A 10 -3.34 -0.37 -8.79
CA ASN A 10 -4.00 0.93 -8.60
C ASN A 10 -3.44 1.74 -7.41
N LEU A 11 -2.12 1.80 -7.28
CA LEU A 11 -1.49 2.62 -6.26
C LEU A 11 -1.83 4.11 -6.49
N THR A 12 -2.23 4.80 -5.43
CA THR A 12 -2.51 6.24 -5.41
C THR A 12 -1.85 6.89 -4.20
N MET A 13 -2.00 8.21 -4.05
CA MET A 13 -1.52 8.93 -2.85
C MET A 13 -2.32 8.60 -1.58
N THR A 14 -3.53 8.05 -1.71
CA THR A 14 -4.45 7.84 -0.57
C THR A 14 -4.68 6.36 -0.26
N GLY A 15 -4.30 5.46 -1.17
CA GLY A 15 -4.56 4.04 -1.00
C GLY A 15 -4.00 3.19 -2.14
N ILE A 16 -4.32 1.90 -2.05
CA ILE A 16 -3.85 0.86 -2.96
C ILE A 16 -4.89 -0.27 -3.01
N ASP A 17 -5.02 -0.91 -4.17
CA ASP A 17 -5.80 -2.13 -4.29
C ASP A 17 -4.88 -3.35 -4.17
N VAL A 18 -5.32 -4.37 -3.44
CA VAL A 18 -4.57 -5.62 -3.26
C VAL A 18 -5.44 -6.82 -3.62
N GLN A 19 -4.83 -7.83 -4.23
CA GLN A 19 -5.45 -9.12 -4.51
C GLN A 19 -4.75 -10.20 -3.70
N THR A 20 -5.53 -10.92 -2.90
CA THR A 20 -5.02 -11.94 -1.98
C THR A 20 -6.09 -12.97 -1.67
N ASP A 21 -5.70 -14.24 -1.55
CA ASP A 21 -6.58 -15.32 -1.10
C ASP A 21 -6.80 -15.30 0.43
N LEU A 22 -6.16 -14.35 1.12
CA LEU A 22 -6.42 -14.12 2.54
C LEU A 22 -7.68 -13.27 2.72
N PRO A 23 -8.66 -13.72 3.50
CA PRO A 23 -9.80 -12.90 3.82
C PRO A 23 -9.37 -11.73 4.73
N LEU A 24 -9.39 -10.51 4.18
CA LEU A 24 -9.24 -9.28 4.97
C LEU A 24 -10.61 -8.79 5.44
N GLN A 25 -10.70 -8.40 6.71
CA GLN A 25 -11.91 -7.80 7.27
C GLN A 25 -11.94 -6.31 6.91
N LEU A 26 -13.14 -5.75 6.74
CA LEU A 26 -13.30 -4.30 6.62
C LEU A 26 -12.81 -3.63 7.91
N GLU A 27 -12.23 -2.44 7.77
CA GLU A 27 -11.56 -1.67 8.82
C GLU A 27 -10.32 -2.35 9.44
N GLN A 28 -9.94 -3.54 8.97
CA GLN A 28 -8.73 -4.21 9.45
C GLN A 28 -7.50 -3.37 9.12
N LEU A 29 -6.69 -3.10 10.15
CA LEU A 29 -5.40 -2.45 10.00
C LEU A 29 -4.39 -3.43 9.39
N LEU A 30 -3.70 -2.99 8.35
CA LEU A 30 -2.69 -3.71 7.61
C LEU A 30 -1.38 -2.94 7.68
N ALA A 31 -0.28 -3.67 7.88
CA ALA A 31 1.06 -3.13 7.71
C ALA A 31 1.55 -3.50 6.31
N ILE A 32 1.74 -2.49 5.46
CA ILE A 32 2.28 -2.64 4.10
C ILE A 32 3.76 -2.28 4.16
N GLU A 33 4.62 -3.21 3.74
CA GLU A 33 6.04 -2.96 3.60
C GLU A 33 6.36 -2.49 2.18
N LEU A 34 6.87 -1.26 2.06
CA LEU A 34 7.34 -0.68 0.82
C LEU A 34 8.86 -0.81 0.74
N GLY A 35 9.34 -1.59 -0.23
CA GLY A 35 10.77 -1.73 -0.52
C GLY A 35 11.28 -0.59 -1.39
N THR A 36 12.31 0.12 -0.93
CA THR A 36 13.05 1.13 -1.70
C THR A 36 14.54 0.78 -1.74
N PRO A 37 15.34 1.35 -2.67
CA PRO A 37 16.79 1.21 -2.62
C PRO A 37 17.41 1.70 -1.29
N SER A 38 16.78 2.67 -0.63
CA SER A 38 17.19 3.22 0.67
C SER A 38 16.76 2.38 1.88
N GLY A 39 15.97 1.33 1.69
CA GLY A 39 15.48 0.47 2.77
C GLY A 39 13.99 0.16 2.69
N LYS A 40 13.49 -0.49 3.74
CA LYS A 40 12.08 -0.86 3.89
C LYS A 40 11.34 0.20 4.71
N HIS A 41 10.18 0.60 4.23
CA HIS A 41 9.31 1.54 4.93
C HIS A 41 7.97 0.88 5.22
N LEU A 42 7.50 1.00 6.46
CA LEU A 42 6.18 0.52 6.86
C LEU A 42 5.13 1.61 6.64
N LEU A 43 4.02 1.22 6.04
CA LEU A 43 2.85 2.04 5.79
C LEU A 43 1.63 1.34 6.38
N SER A 44 0.91 2.01 7.25
CA SER A 44 -0.35 1.48 7.78
C SER A 44 -1.49 1.77 6.80
N ALA A 45 -2.35 0.78 6.60
CA ALA A 45 -3.52 0.90 5.75
C ALA A 45 -4.73 0.22 6.38
N LYS A 46 -5.93 0.54 5.92
CA LYS A 46 -7.18 -0.12 6.33
C LYS A 46 -7.93 -0.62 5.10
N ALA A 47 -8.43 -1.85 5.15
CA ALA A 47 -9.32 -2.34 4.11
C ALA A 47 -10.69 -1.64 4.21
N ILE A 48 -11.10 -0.94 3.15
CA ILE A 48 -12.34 -0.14 3.12
C ILE A 48 -13.41 -0.73 2.21
N TRP A 49 -13.04 -1.63 1.30
CA TRP A 49 -13.98 -2.42 0.50
C TRP A 49 -13.37 -3.78 0.16
N ASN A 50 -14.22 -4.75 -0.17
CA ASN A 50 -13.79 -6.03 -0.74
C ASN A 50 -14.74 -6.51 -1.84
N ARG A 51 -14.18 -7.27 -2.80
CA ARG A 51 -14.91 -7.97 -3.85
C ARG A 51 -14.03 -9.07 -4.44
N GLU A 52 -14.47 -10.33 -4.41
CA GLU A 52 -13.80 -11.45 -5.09
C GLU A 52 -12.27 -11.49 -4.87
N ASN A 53 -11.83 -11.54 -3.61
CA ASN A 53 -10.41 -11.53 -3.20
C ASN A 53 -9.61 -10.26 -3.55
N GLN A 54 -10.28 -9.21 -4.03
CA GLN A 54 -9.73 -7.87 -4.18
C GLN A 54 -10.18 -6.99 -3.02
N TYR A 55 -9.26 -6.16 -2.55
CA TYR A 55 -9.47 -5.27 -1.41
C TYR A 55 -8.89 -3.91 -1.72
N GLY A 56 -9.71 -2.87 -1.55
CA GLY A 56 -9.19 -1.51 -1.53
C GLY A 56 -8.75 -1.15 -0.14
N CYS A 57 -7.52 -0.66 -0.04
CA CYS A 57 -6.90 -0.28 1.22
C CYS A 57 -6.62 1.22 1.22
N GLN A 58 -7.12 1.92 2.24
CA GLN A 58 -6.82 3.34 2.46
C GLN A 58 -5.64 3.49 3.42
N PHE A 59 -4.68 4.36 3.08
CA PHE A 59 -3.55 4.64 3.97
C PHE A 59 -3.99 5.43 5.20
N VAL A 60 -3.48 5.04 6.36
CA VAL A 60 -3.68 5.70 7.65
C VAL A 60 -2.31 5.99 8.25
N ASP A 61 -2.05 7.22 8.68
CA ASP A 61 -0.77 7.65 9.28
C ASP A 61 0.45 7.60 8.34
N MET A 62 0.29 8.11 7.12
CA MET A 62 1.40 8.24 6.18
C MET A 62 2.40 9.31 6.62
N THR A 63 3.64 8.90 6.89
CA THR A 63 4.72 9.83 7.24
C THR A 63 5.14 10.69 6.04
N PRO A 64 5.72 11.89 6.25
CA PRO A 64 6.23 12.73 5.15
C PRO A 64 7.24 12.01 4.25
N THR A 65 8.07 11.14 4.83
CA THR A 65 9.05 10.32 4.09
C THR A 65 8.35 9.36 3.13
N VAL A 66 7.34 8.61 3.60
CA VAL A 66 6.58 7.67 2.76
C VAL A 66 5.76 8.42 1.71
N SER A 67 5.15 9.54 2.08
CA SER A 67 4.42 10.40 1.14
C SER A 67 5.31 10.88 -0.02
N ARG A 68 6.54 11.33 0.29
CA ARG A 68 7.51 11.73 -0.75
C ARG A 68 7.93 10.57 -1.64
N LEU A 69 8.15 9.39 -1.07
CA LEU A 69 8.49 8.18 -1.83
C LEU A 69 7.37 7.79 -2.79
N LEU A 70 6.12 7.74 -2.31
CA LEU A 70 4.95 7.46 -3.14
C LEU A 70 4.77 8.50 -4.25
N SER A 71 4.96 9.78 -3.93
CA SER A 71 4.90 10.85 -4.92
C SER A 71 5.93 10.65 -6.04
N HIS A 72 7.18 10.31 -5.71
CA HIS A 72 8.20 10.00 -6.71
C HIS A 72 7.88 8.77 -7.56
N TRP A 73 7.17 7.77 -7.01
CA TRP A 73 6.78 6.58 -7.79
C TRP A 73 5.59 6.85 -8.73
N LEU A 74 4.61 7.61 -8.25
CA LEU A 74 3.42 7.95 -9.04
C LEU A 74 3.70 9.05 -10.07
N PHE A 75 4.64 9.93 -9.77
CA PHE A 75 5.07 11.04 -10.60
C PHE A 75 6.61 11.04 -10.65
N PRO A 76 7.22 10.07 -11.35
CA PRO A 76 8.67 10.07 -11.51
C PRO A 76 9.10 11.39 -12.15
N PRO A 77 10.17 12.04 -11.65
CA PRO A 77 10.67 13.23 -12.30
C PRO A 77 10.96 12.87 -13.76
N PHE A 78 10.45 13.68 -14.69
CA PHE A 78 10.81 13.53 -16.09
C PHE A 78 12.33 13.68 -16.19
N GLU A 79 13.02 12.61 -16.57
CA GLU A 79 14.38 12.72 -17.06
C GLU A 79 14.29 13.36 -18.46
N PRO A 80 14.84 14.56 -18.68
CA PRO A 80 14.83 15.21 -19.99
C PRO A 80 15.69 14.49 -21.03
#